data_AF-A0A524DAR2-F1
#
_entry.id   AF-A0A524DAR2-F1
#
_cell.length_a   1.000
_cell.length_b   1.000
_cell.length_c   1.000
_cell.angle_alpha   90.00
_cell.angle_beta   90.00
_cell.angle_gamma   90.00
#
_symmetry.space_group_name_H-M   'P 1'
#
loop_
_entity.id
_entity.type
_entity.pdbx_description
1 polymer ?
#
loop_
_entity_poly.entity_id
_entity_poly.type
_entity_poly.pdbx_seq_one_letter_code
_entity_poly.pdbx_strand_id
1 'polypeptide(L)'
;MSERNFPNIGIILIINVILMYVQFTIFTNIGPAASSSDEPIFAIMAFFGLCIMFLISVNFIIILIKSMGSKGFESINKAVAIITLISVLATMFQLFLLFLMYIGAFE
;
A
#
# COMPACT_ATOMS: atom_id res chain seq x y z
N MET A 1 8.17 -20.06 26.44
CA MET A 1 8.28 -18.64 26.02
C MET A 1 6.92 -18.22 25.47
N SER A 2 6.34 -17.19 26.09
CA SER A 2 4.90 -16.90 26.07
C SER A 2 4.37 -16.30 24.76
N GLU A 3 3.12 -16.64 24.48
CA GLU A 3 2.22 -16.30 23.37
C GLU A 3 1.88 -14.80 23.18
N ARG A 4 2.83 -13.88 23.33
CA ARG A 4 2.52 -12.43 23.41
C ARG A 4 2.58 -11.62 22.11
N ASN A 5 2.84 -12.24 20.95
CA ASN A 5 3.03 -11.47 19.70
C ASN A 5 1.80 -11.39 18.77
N PHE A 6 0.70 -12.10 19.06
CA PHE A 6 -0.49 -12.10 18.21
C PHE A 6 -1.26 -10.77 18.15
N PRO A 7 -1.45 -10.03 19.26
CA PRO A 7 -2.17 -8.74 19.21
C PRO A 7 -1.47 -7.70 18.32
N ASN A 8 -0.13 -7.74 18.27
CA ASN A 8 0.64 -6.77 17.49
C ASN A 8 0.47 -6.94 15.98
N ILE A 9 0.35 -8.18 15.46
CA ILE A 9 0.25 -8.40 14.01
C ILE A 9 -1.09 -7.91 13.46
N GLY A 10 -2.20 -8.19 14.17
CA GLY A 10 -3.53 -7.74 13.78
C GLY A 10 -3.66 -6.21 13.79
N ILE A 11 -3.10 -5.54 14.81
CA ILE A 11 -3.11 -4.07 14.90
C ILE A 11 -2.30 -3.45 13.75
N ILE A 12 -1.13 -4.01 13.40
CA ILE A 12 -0.32 -3.51 12.29
C ILE A 12 -1.06 -3.67 10.95
N LEU A 13 -1.76 -4.78 10.74
CA LEU A 13 -2.62 -5.00 9.58
C LEU A 13 -3.71 -3.93 9.45
N ILE A 14 -4.41 -3.62 10.55
CA ILE A 14 -5.46 -2.59 10.59
C ILE A 14 -4.86 -1.21 10.27
N ILE A 15 -3.71 -0.86 10.85
CA ILE A 15 -3.03 0.40 10.57
C ILE A 15 -2.68 0.53 9.09
N ASN A 16 -2.13 -0.53 8.47
CA ASN A 16 -1.81 -0.50 7.05
C ASN A 16 -3.05 -0.32 6.16
N VAL A 17 -4.18 -0.95 6.52
CA VAL A 17 -5.45 -0.76 5.80
C VAL A 17 -5.97 0.67 5.93
N ILE A 18 -5.89 1.27 7.12
CA ILE A 18 -6.26 2.67 7.34
C ILE A 18 -5.37 3.61 6.51
N LEU A 19 -4.06 3.37 6.50
CA LEU A 19 -3.11 4.15 5.69
C LEU A 19 -3.42 4.05 4.20
N MET A 20 -3.71 2.85 3.69
CA MET A 20 -4.17 2.67 2.30
C MET A 20 -5.44 3.46 2.00
N TYR A 21 -6.43 3.42 2.89
CA TYR A 21 -7.68 4.16 2.71
C TYR A 21 -7.48 5.68 2.70
N VAL A 22 -6.68 6.21 3.62
CA VAL A 22 -6.33 7.64 3.67
C VAL A 22 -5.63 8.06 2.39
N GLN A 23 -4.66 7.27 1.93
CA GLN A 23 -3.94 7.54 0.71
C GLN A 23 -4.86 7.52 -0.53
N PHE A 24 -5.74 6.54 -0.62
CA PHE A 24 -6.73 6.47 -1.69
C PHE A 24 -7.63 7.70 -1.68
N THR A 25 -8.12 8.09 -0.50
CA THR A 25 -8.98 9.28 -0.32
C THR A 25 -8.27 10.57 -0.74
N ILE A 26 -7.00 10.73 -0.39
CA ILE A 26 -6.16 11.86 -0.82
C ILE A 26 -6.07 11.89 -2.35
N PHE A 27 -5.76 10.75 -2.98
CA PHE A 27 -5.64 10.68 -4.45
C PHE A 27 -6.96 10.96 -5.17
N THR A 28 -8.07 10.41 -4.68
CA THR A 28 -9.37 10.58 -5.33
C THR A 28 -9.90 12.00 -5.19
N ASN A 29 -9.66 12.70 -4.07
CA ASN A 29 -10.22 14.02 -3.84
C ASN A 29 -9.26 15.17 -4.21
N ILE A 30 -7.96 15.00 -3.99
CA ILE A 30 -6.94 16.04 -4.26
C ILE A 30 -6.35 15.86 -5.66
N GLY A 31 -6.26 14.63 -6.18
CA GLY A 31 -5.75 14.35 -7.52
C GLY A 31 -6.48 15.12 -8.63
N PRO A 32 -7.82 15.06 -8.72
CA PRO A 32 -8.56 15.81 -9.73
C PRO A 32 -8.42 17.33 -9.58
N ALA A 33 -8.32 17.85 -8.35
CA ALA A 33 -8.07 19.27 -8.12
C ALA A 33 -6.66 19.71 -8.58
N ALA A 34 -5.68 18.81 -8.44
CA ALA A 34 -4.31 19.03 -8.94
C ALA A 34 -4.21 18.89 -10.47
N SER A 35 -5.08 18.12 -11.14
CA SER A 35 -5.08 18.01 -12.60
C SER A 35 -5.42 19.32 -13.34
N SER A 36 -6.03 20.29 -12.64
CA SER A 36 -6.22 21.66 -13.17
C SER A 36 -5.02 22.59 -12.94
N SER A 37 -3.97 22.14 -12.25
CA SER A 37 -2.79 22.92 -11.89
C SER A 37 -1.51 22.12 -12.16
N ASP A 38 -0.84 22.41 -13.27
CA ASP A 38 0.53 22.00 -13.62
C ASP A 38 0.85 20.49 -13.51
N GLU A 39 1.07 19.85 -14.67
CA GLU A 39 1.52 18.45 -14.83
C GLU A 39 2.65 17.99 -13.87
N PRO A 40 3.65 18.83 -13.50
CA PRO A 40 4.70 18.45 -12.55
C PRO A 40 4.21 18.17 -11.13
N ILE A 41 3.18 18.89 -10.64
CA ILE A 41 2.68 18.72 -9.26
C ILE A 41 2.03 17.35 -9.12
N PHE A 42 1.25 16.95 -10.13
CA PHE A 42 0.60 15.65 -10.14
C PHE A 42 1.62 14.50 -10.22
N ALA A 43 2.69 14.66 -11.01
CA ALA A 43 3.79 13.69 -11.06
C ALA A 43 4.48 13.54 -9.68
N ILE A 44 4.73 14.65 -8.98
CA ILE A 44 5.30 14.63 -7.62
C ILE A 44 4.37 13.92 -6.64
N MET A 45 3.06 14.20 -6.69
CA MET A 45 2.07 13.50 -5.86
C MET A 45 2.01 12.00 -6.16
N ALA A 46 2.01 11.60 -7.44
CA ALA A 46 2.10 10.21 -7.90
C ALA A 46 3.34 9.51 -7.33
N PHE A 47 4.50 10.19 -7.36
CA PHE A 47 5.75 9.67 -6.81
C PHE A 47 5.70 9.48 -5.29
N PHE A 48 5.22 10.47 -4.53
CA PHE A 48 5.03 10.30 -3.09
C PHE A 48 4.06 9.15 -2.77
N GLY A 49 2.99 9.02 -3.56
CA GLY A 49 2.06 7.90 -3.46
C GLY A 49 2.74 6.54 -3.65
N LEU A 50 3.62 6.43 -4.65
CA LEU A 50 4.43 5.22 -4.88
C LEU A 50 5.33 4.89 -3.70
N CYS A 51 6.02 5.87 -3.12
CA CYS A 51 6.87 5.66 -1.95
C CYS A 51 6.07 5.10 -0.76
N ILE A 52 4.89 5.65 -0.48
CA ILE A 52 4.04 5.19 0.64
C ILE A 52 3.54 3.77 0.37
N MET A 53 3.08 3.48 -0.84
CA MET A 53 2.60 2.13 -1.19
C MET A 53 3.71 1.08 -1.16
N PHE A 54 4.94 1.46 -1.52
CA PHE A 54 6.12 0.61 -1.34
C PHE A 54 6.38 0.30 0.13
N LEU A 55 6.30 1.29 1.02
CA LEU A 55 6.47 1.05 2.46
C LEU A 55 5.37 0.13 3.03
N ILE A 56 4.12 0.32 2.58
CA ILE A 56 3.00 -0.55 2.96
C ILE A 56 3.24 -1.98 2.49
N SER A 57 3.69 -2.18 1.24
CA SER A 57 3.96 -3.52 0.69
C SER A 57 5.09 -4.23 1.44
N VAL A 58 6.19 -3.52 1.74
CA VAL A 58 7.30 -4.04 2.57
C VAL A 58 6.80 -4.46 3.95
N ASN A 59 5.93 -3.65 4.58
CA ASN A 59 5.37 -3.98 5.89
C ASN A 59 4.51 -5.25 5.86
N PHE A 60 3.65 -5.40 4.84
CA PHE A 60 2.87 -6.62 4.61
C PHE A 60 3.75 -7.86 4.39
N ILE A 61 4.83 -7.74 3.62
CA ILE A 61 5.79 -8.83 3.41
C ILE A 61 6.44 -9.25 4.72
N ILE A 62 6.88 -8.30 5.56
CA ILE A 62 7.47 -8.58 6.87
C ILE A 62 6.48 -9.31 7.78
N ILE A 63 5.21 -8.89 7.78
CA ILE A 63 4.14 -9.56 8.55
C ILE A 63 3.95 -10.99 8.07
N LEU A 64 3.87 -11.20 6.76
CA LEU A 64 3.73 -12.54 6.16
C LEU A 64 4.88 -13.45 6.57
N ILE A 65 6.14 -13.00 6.43
CA ILE A 65 7.33 -13.77 6.82
C ILE A 65 7.28 -14.12 8.31
N LYS A 66 6.97 -13.15 9.18
CA LYS A 66 6.85 -13.39 10.63
C LYS A 66 5.72 -14.36 10.98
N SER A 67 4.62 -14.34 10.23
CA SER A 67 3.47 -15.21 10.46
C SER A 67 3.73 -16.68 10.09
N MET A 68 4.65 -16.96 9.16
CA MET A 68 4.98 -18.32 8.71
C MET A 68 5.53 -19.21 9.82
N GLY A 69 6.26 -18.64 10.80
CA GLY A 69 6.82 -19.38 11.94
C GLY A 69 5.86 -19.57 13.13
N SER A 70 4.68 -18.94 13.12
CA SER A 70 3.74 -18.98 14.22
C SER A 70 2.59 -19.96 13.95
N LYS A 71 2.44 -20.98 14.80
CA LYS A 71 1.40 -22.03 14.67
C LYS A 71 -0.05 -21.50 14.82
N GLY A 72 -0.23 -20.29 15.34
CA GLY A 72 -1.55 -19.67 15.57
C GLY A 72 -2.04 -18.73 14.45
N PHE A 73 -1.26 -18.50 13.39
CA PHE A 73 -1.73 -17.70 12.27
C PHE A 73 -2.56 -18.59 11.33
N GLU A 74 -3.86 -18.63 11.60
CA GLU A 74 -4.85 -19.42 10.85
C GLU A 74 -4.74 -19.16 9.33
N SER A 75 -5.05 -20.20 8.55
CA SER A 75 -4.97 -20.19 7.08
C SER A 75 -5.72 -19.02 6.45
N ILE A 76 -6.83 -18.58 7.04
CA ILE A 76 -7.66 -17.46 6.58
C ILE A 76 -6.89 -16.14 6.67
N ASN A 77 -6.21 -15.87 7.79
CA ASN A 77 -5.45 -14.62 7.95
C ASN A 77 -4.24 -14.54 7.01
N LYS A 78 -3.63 -15.68 6.67
CA LYS A 78 -2.58 -15.74 5.64
C LYS A 78 -3.13 -15.44 4.25
N ALA A 79 -4.26 -16.04 3.88
CA ALA A 79 -4.91 -15.79 2.60
C ALA A 79 -5.29 -14.31 2.44
N VAL A 80 -5.89 -13.71 3.47
CA VAL A 80 -6.22 -12.28 3.49
C VAL A 80 -4.96 -11.41 3.32
N ALA A 81 -3.88 -11.69 4.06
CA ALA A 81 -2.64 -10.94 3.94
C ALA A 81 -2.02 -11.04 2.53
N ILE A 82 -2.07 -12.21 1.90
CA ILE A 82 -1.59 -12.42 0.52
C ILE A 82 -2.44 -11.64 -0.48
N ILE A 83 -3.78 -11.75 -0.39
CA ILE A 83 -4.70 -11.04 -1.28
C ILE A 83 -4.46 -9.53 -1.16
N THR A 84 -4.36 -9.00 0.06
CA THR A 84 -4.08 -7.58 0.27
C THR A 84 -2.74 -7.16 -0.32
N LEU A 85 -1.69 -7.98 -0.18
CA LEU A 85 -0.38 -7.69 -0.78
C LEU A 85 -0.47 -7.63 -2.31
N ILE A 86 -1.21 -8.54 -2.94
CA ILE A 86 -1.44 -8.53 -4.40
C ILE A 86 -2.17 -7.24 -4.80
N SER A 87 -3.22 -6.85 -4.07
CA SER A 87 -3.94 -5.59 -4.33
C SER A 87 -3.06 -4.36 -4.18
N VAL A 88 -2.18 -4.32 -3.17
CA VAL A 88 -1.20 -3.24 -2.98
C VAL A 88 -0.24 -3.16 -4.16
N LEU A 89 0.30 -4.30 -4.62
CA LEU A 89 1.20 -4.35 -5.77
C LEU A 89 0.52 -3.92 -7.07
N ALA A 90 -0.72 -4.34 -7.31
CA ALA A 90 -1.50 -3.89 -8.46
C ALA A 90 -1.73 -2.37 -8.44
N THR A 91 -2.04 -1.82 -7.26
CA THR A 91 -2.23 -0.37 -7.07
C THR A 91 -0.91 0.39 -7.25
N MET A 92 0.21 -0.16 -6.76
CA MET A 92 1.55 0.39 -7.03
C MET A 92 1.84 0.45 -8.52
N PHE A 93 1.55 -0.62 -9.25
CA PHE A 93 1.76 -0.66 -10.69
C PHE A 93 0.91 0.40 -11.42
N GLN A 94 -0.35 0.56 -11.02
CA GLN A 94 -1.23 1.60 -11.57
C GLN A 94 -0.70 3.01 -11.30
N LEU A 95 -0.25 3.31 -10.06
CA LEU A 95 0.36 4.60 -9.73
C LEU A 95 1.66 4.84 -10.49
N PHE A 96 2.41 3.77 -10.77
CA PHE A 96 3.65 3.86 -11.54
C PHE A 96 3.38 4.22 -13.00
N LEU A 97 2.39 3.57 -13.63
CA LEU A 97 1.95 3.94 -14.98
C LEU A 97 1.43 5.38 -15.04
N LEU A 98 0.66 5.79 -14.02
CA LEU A 98 0.17 7.15 -13.90
C LEU A 98 1.34 8.15 -13.81
N PHE A 99 2.31 7.89 -12.94
CA PHE A 99 3.52 8.71 -12.82
C PHE A 99 4.25 8.84 -14.16
N LEU A 100 4.48 7.72 -14.86
CA LEU A 100 5.13 7.71 -16.17
C LEU A 100 4.38 8.55 -17.22
N MET A 101 3.04 8.49 -17.21
CA MET A 101 2.20 9.31 -18.10
C MET A 101 2.39 10.80 -17.83
N TYR A 102 2.41 11.23 -16.57
CA TYR A 102 2.56 12.65 -16.21
C TYR A 102 3.97 13.21 -16.37
N ILE A 103 4.99 12.36 -16.55
CA ILE A 103 6.35 12.82 -16.91
C ILE A 103 6.62 12.73 -18.42
N GLY A 104 5.60 12.45 -19.24
CA GLY A 104 5.73 12.36 -20.69
C GLY A 104 6.47 11.12 -21.21
N ALA A 105 6.57 10.04 -20.42
CA ALA A 105 7.31 8.84 -20.83
C ALA A 105 6.61 8.00 -21.93
N PHE A 106 5.36 8.32 -22.25
CA PHE A 106 4.53 7.63 -23.25
C PHE A 106 4.02 8.56 -24.37
N GLU A 107 4.65 9.72 -24.55
CA GLU A 107 4.45 10.57 -25.74
C GLU A 107 5.02 9.94 -27.02
#